data_AF-A0A9P4V817-F1
#
_entry.id   AF-A0A9P4V817-F1
#
_cell.length_a   1.000
_cell.length_b   1.000
_cell.length_c   1.000
_cell.angle_alpha   90.00
_cell.angle_beta   90.00
_cell.angle_gamma   90.00
#
_symmetry.space_group_name_H-M   'P 1'
#
loop_
_entity.id
_entity.type
_entity.pdbx_description
1 polymer ?
#
loop_
_entity_poly.entity_id
_entity_poly.type
_entity_poly.pdbx_seq_one_letter_code
_entity_poly.pdbx_strand_id
1 'polypeptide(L)'
;MVVPPLVNHATPKLLARQWLQAYQYAATFVPPLILSGTISNGVLAYLATDIKLKLLYGAAALCSWCIIPVTLLYFEPNVNGAGKWKVQQLLKEEGYYMPEKKGIMPSVNVHTAKPEARKWAEVVEMRDIASLWARLNAWRFRVTALGVVLSAVATCYW
;
A
#
# COMPACT_ATOMS: atom_id res chain seq x y z
N MET A 1 -14.58 -4.72 -1.38
CA MET A 1 -13.75 -3.64 -1.98
C MET A 1 -14.60 -2.97 -3.06
N VAL A 2 -14.94 -1.68 -2.92
CA VAL A 2 -15.90 -0.97 -3.81
C VAL A 2 -15.20 -0.42 -5.06
N VAL A 3 -14.36 -1.22 -5.69
CA VAL A 3 -13.54 -0.81 -6.86
C VAL A 3 -14.31 -0.93 -8.18
N PRO A 4 -15.12 -1.98 -8.44
CA PRO A 4 -15.76 -2.14 -9.74
C PRO A 4 -16.65 -0.95 -10.15
N PRO A 5 -17.52 -0.38 -9.29
CA PRO A 5 -18.36 0.75 -9.70
C PRO A 5 -17.55 2.01 -10.04
N LEU A 6 -16.48 2.30 -9.28
CA LEU A 6 -15.62 3.46 -9.51
C LEU A 6 -14.82 3.33 -10.82
N VAL A 7 -14.28 2.14 -11.07
CA VAL A 7 -13.47 1.84 -12.25
C VAL A 7 -14.32 1.77 -13.52
N ASN A 8 -15.58 1.33 -13.41
CA ASN A 8 -16.46 1.13 -14.57
C ASN A 8 -17.24 2.38 -14.99
N HIS A 9 -17.45 3.34 -14.09
CA HIS A 9 -18.36 4.47 -14.36
C HIS A 9 -17.74 5.86 -14.20
N ALA A 10 -16.57 6.00 -13.56
CA ALA A 10 -15.92 7.31 -13.43
C ALA A 10 -15.16 7.70 -14.70
N THR A 11 -15.22 8.99 -15.07
CA THR A 11 -14.35 9.52 -16.13
C THR A 11 -12.88 9.43 -15.71
N PRO A 12 -11.93 9.36 -16.66
CA PRO A 12 -10.51 9.21 -16.32
C PRO A 12 -9.97 10.27 -15.35
N LYS A 13 -10.35 11.55 -15.55
CA LYS A 13 -9.94 12.66 -14.67
C LYS A 13 -10.55 12.53 -13.26
N LEU A 14 -11.83 12.13 -13.15
CA LEU A 14 -12.47 11.90 -11.85
C LEU A 14 -11.82 10.72 -11.12
N LEU A 15 -11.60 9.60 -11.81
CA LEU A 15 -10.97 8.42 -11.23
C LEU A 15 -9.54 8.73 -10.77
N ALA A 16 -8.79 9.53 -11.53
CA ALA A 16 -7.45 9.98 -11.14
C ALA A 16 -7.46 10.74 -9.80
N ARG A 17 -8.40 11.68 -9.62
CA ARG A 17 -8.55 12.41 -8.36
C ARG A 17 -8.95 11.50 -7.19
N GLN A 18 -9.94 10.63 -7.41
CA GLN A 18 -10.41 9.69 -6.39
C GLN A 18 -9.31 8.73 -5.95
N TRP A 19 -8.56 8.17 -6.91
CA TRP A 19 -7.42 7.31 -6.62
C TRP A 19 -6.32 8.05 -5.85
N LEU A 20 -5.98 9.28 -6.27
CA LEU A 20 -4.94 10.07 -5.61
C LEU A 20 -5.33 10.38 -4.16
N GLN A 21 -6.57 10.81 -3.91
CA GLN A 21 -7.08 11.08 -2.57
C GLN A 21 -7.05 9.82 -1.69
N ALA A 22 -7.51 8.69 -2.22
CA ALA A 22 -7.48 7.42 -1.50
C ALA A 22 -6.04 6.98 -1.16
N TYR A 23 -5.10 7.14 -2.11
CA TYR A 23 -3.70 6.83 -1.91
C TYR A 23 -3.04 7.73 -0.86
N GLN A 24 -3.27 9.05 -0.95
CA GLN A 24 -2.74 10.03 0.01
C GLN A 24 -3.29 9.80 1.42
N TYR A 25 -4.59 9.56 1.54
CA TYR A 25 -5.24 9.28 2.82
C TYR A 25 -4.70 8.01 3.47
N ALA A 26 -4.61 6.90 2.71
CA ALA A 26 -4.15 5.62 3.25
C ALA A 26 -2.70 5.69 3.78
N ALA A 27 -1.83 6.46 3.14
CA ALA A 27 -0.44 6.61 3.56
C ALA A 27 -0.27 7.29 4.93
N THR A 28 -1.28 8.02 5.41
CA THR A 28 -1.27 8.63 6.75
C THR A 28 -1.39 7.59 7.86
N PHE A 29 -2.18 6.53 7.65
CA PHE A 29 -2.52 5.56 8.71
C PHE A 29 -1.80 4.22 8.57
N VAL A 30 -1.57 3.76 7.34
CA VAL A 30 -1.05 2.40 7.13
C VAL A 30 0.38 2.22 7.68
N PRO A 31 1.36 3.10 7.42
CA PRO A 31 2.71 2.93 7.96
C PRO A 31 2.77 2.84 9.50
N PRO A 32 2.17 3.77 10.29
CA PRO A 32 2.25 3.68 11.74
C PRO A 32 1.55 2.42 12.27
N LEU A 33 0.42 2.00 11.68
CA LEU A 33 -0.29 0.78 12.10
C LEU A 33 0.50 -0.50 11.80
N ILE A 34 1.11 -0.60 10.62
CA ILE A 34 1.93 -1.76 10.26
C ILE A 34 3.19 -1.82 11.12
N LEU A 35 3.87 -0.69 11.35
CA LEU A 35 5.06 -0.64 12.18
C LEU A 35 4.76 -1.00 13.63
N SER A 36 3.75 -0.37 14.24
CA SER A 36 3.39 -0.65 15.63
C SER A 36 2.93 -2.10 15.80
N GLY A 37 2.05 -2.60 14.93
CA GLY A 37 1.59 -3.99 14.96
C GLY A 37 2.73 -5.00 14.80
N THR A 38 3.68 -4.73 13.90
CA THR A 38 4.87 -5.58 13.71
C THR A 38 5.73 -5.63 14.97
N ILE A 39 6.03 -4.45 15.54
CA ILE A 39 6.87 -4.33 16.75
C ILE A 39 6.18 -4.99 17.93
N SER A 40 4.89 -4.72 18.17
CA SER A 40 4.13 -5.32 19.28
C SER A 40 4.13 -6.84 19.21
N ASN A 41 3.83 -7.43 18.05
CA ASN A 41 3.87 -8.89 17.90
C ASN A 41 5.30 -9.44 18.03
N GLY A 42 6.32 -8.72 17.54
CA GLY A 42 7.72 -9.13 17.73
C GLY A 42 8.14 -9.14 19.19
N VAL A 43 7.75 -8.13 19.97
CA VAL A 43 8.01 -8.06 21.42
C VAL A 43 7.27 -9.18 22.15
N LEU A 44 5.99 -9.42 21.83
CA LEU A 44 5.23 -10.53 22.42
C LEU A 44 5.86 -11.88 22.11
N ALA A 45 6.33 -12.10 20.87
CA ALA A 45 7.05 -13.32 20.50
C ALA A 45 8.35 -13.49 21.29
N TYR A 46 9.07 -12.40 21.55
CA TYR A 46 10.30 -12.45 22.35
C TYR A 46 10.03 -12.78 23.82
N LEU A 47 8.99 -12.16 24.40
CA LEU A 47 8.63 -12.31 25.82
C LEU A 47 7.91 -13.61 26.16
N ALA A 48 7.28 -14.29 25.19
CA ALA A 48 6.56 -15.53 25.46
C ALA A 48 7.49 -16.61 26.04
N THR A 49 6.97 -17.46 26.92
CA THR A 49 7.72 -18.61 27.45
C THR A 49 7.42 -19.89 26.67
N ASP A 50 6.17 -20.06 26.22
CA ASP A 50 5.74 -21.19 25.40
C ASP A 50 6.12 -21.01 23.93
N ILE A 51 6.75 -22.04 23.35
CA ILE A 51 7.17 -22.05 21.94
C ILE A 51 6.02 -21.84 20.95
N LYS A 52 4.81 -22.33 21.24
CA LYS A 52 3.62 -22.14 20.40
C LYS A 52 3.24 -20.67 20.35
N LEU A 53 3.26 -19.98 21.49
CA LEU A 53 2.98 -18.54 21.56
C LEU A 53 4.04 -17.73 20.83
N LYS A 54 5.33 -18.10 20.97
CA LYS A 54 6.43 -17.50 20.19
C LYS A 54 6.19 -17.60 18.70
N LEU A 55 5.81 -18.80 18.23
CA LEU A 55 5.58 -19.05 16.81
C LEU A 55 4.37 -18.28 16.29
N LEU A 56 3.27 -18.21 17.03
CA LEU A 56 2.07 -17.49 16.61
C LEU A 56 2.29 -15.98 16.54
N TYR A 57 2.87 -15.36 17.58
CA TYR A 57 3.20 -13.93 17.56
C TYR A 57 4.30 -13.63 16.55
N GLY A 58 5.31 -14.49 16.42
CA GLY A 58 6.37 -14.35 15.42
C GLY A 58 5.80 -14.39 13.99
N ALA A 59 4.91 -15.33 13.70
CA ALA A 59 4.23 -15.42 12.42
C ALA A 59 3.33 -14.20 12.14
N ALA A 60 2.63 -13.68 13.16
CA ALA A 60 1.86 -12.43 13.05
C ALA A 60 2.74 -11.22 12.74
N ALA A 61 3.90 -11.11 13.38
CA ALA A 61 4.89 -10.07 13.10
C ALA A 61 5.41 -10.19 11.66
N LEU A 62 5.76 -11.40 11.20
CA LEU A 62 6.25 -11.63 9.83
C LEU A 62 5.21 -11.28 8.76
N CYS A 63 3.94 -11.63 8.99
CA CYS A 63 2.83 -11.25 8.10
C CYS A 63 2.72 -9.72 7.94
N SER A 64 2.92 -8.96 9.02
CA SER A 64 2.88 -7.50 8.95
C SER A 64 4.16 -6.94 8.33
N TRP A 65 5.31 -7.49 8.71
CA TRP A 65 6.63 -7.06 8.24
C TRP A 65 6.77 -7.20 6.72
N CYS A 66 6.32 -8.30 6.12
CA CYS A 66 6.51 -8.56 4.69
C CYS A 66 5.83 -7.53 3.79
N ILE A 67 4.83 -6.79 4.30
CA ILE A 67 4.15 -5.72 3.57
C ILE A 67 5.08 -4.53 3.33
N ILE A 68 6.00 -4.23 4.25
CA ILE A 68 6.89 -3.07 4.19
C ILE A 68 7.81 -3.13 2.95
N PRO A 69 8.66 -4.16 2.76
CA PRO A 69 9.56 -4.20 1.61
C PRO A 69 8.81 -4.28 0.29
N VAL A 70 7.71 -5.04 0.21
CA VAL A 70 6.88 -5.12 -1.00
C VAL A 70 6.29 -3.74 -1.33
N THR A 71 5.84 -2.99 -0.33
CA THR A 71 5.27 -1.66 -0.54
C THR A 71 6.34 -0.69 -1.02
N LEU A 72 7.50 -0.63 -0.35
CA LEU A 72 8.54 0.35 -0.65
C LEU A 72 9.32 0.05 -1.94
N LEU A 73 9.60 -1.22 -2.22
CA LEU A 73 10.47 -1.63 -3.32
C LEU A 73 9.70 -1.98 -4.60
N TYR A 74 8.44 -2.42 -4.47
CA TYR A 74 7.61 -2.81 -5.62
C TYR A 74 6.42 -1.88 -5.83
N PHE A 75 5.51 -1.72 -4.87
CA PHE A 75 4.28 -0.94 -5.13
C PHE A 75 4.59 0.53 -5.39
N GLU A 76 5.41 1.13 -4.54
CA GLU A 76 5.66 2.55 -4.57
C GLU A 76 6.30 3.00 -5.88
N PRO A 77 7.43 2.43 -6.35
CA PRO A 77 8.05 2.87 -7.59
C PRO A 77 7.33 2.44 -8.87
N ASN A 78 6.58 1.32 -8.83
CA ASN A 78 5.99 0.76 -10.05
C ASN A 78 4.51 1.08 -10.20
N VAL A 79 3.70 0.91 -9.15
CA VAL A 79 2.24 1.04 -9.23
C VAL A 79 1.77 2.41 -8.75
N ASN A 80 2.16 2.82 -7.54
CA ASN A 80 1.81 4.13 -7.00
C ASN A 80 2.51 5.24 -7.79
N GLY A 81 3.78 5.03 -8.15
CA GLY A 81 4.53 5.92 -9.03
C GLY A 81 3.86 6.09 -10.38
N ALA A 82 3.50 5.00 -11.06
CA ALA A 82 2.75 5.05 -12.30
C ALA A 82 1.41 5.80 -12.15
N GLY A 83 0.68 5.56 -11.06
CA GLY A 83 -0.56 6.28 -10.75
C GLY A 83 -0.34 7.78 -10.57
N LYS A 84 0.67 8.20 -9.79
CA LYS A 84 1.05 9.62 -9.64
C LYS A 84 1.38 10.25 -10.99
N TRP A 85 2.15 9.55 -11.83
CA TRP A 85 2.48 10.02 -13.18
C TRP A 85 1.23 10.19 -14.05
N LYS A 86 0.37 9.17 -14.11
CA LYS A 86 -0.89 9.20 -14.89
C LYS A 86 -1.81 10.33 -14.41
N VAL A 87 -1.93 10.52 -13.09
CA VAL A 87 -2.71 11.63 -12.51
C VAL A 87 -2.17 12.96 -12.99
N GLN A 88 -0.85 13.18 -12.93
CA GLN A 88 -0.26 14.41 -13.45
C GLN A 88 -0.55 14.60 -14.94
N GLN A 89 -0.40 13.56 -15.76
CA GLN A 89 -0.66 13.68 -17.19
C GLN A 89 -2.13 13.98 -17.51
N LEU A 90 -3.07 13.42 -16.75
CA LEU A 90 -4.51 13.64 -16.94
C LEU A 90 -4.98 15.01 -16.43
N LEU A 91 -4.31 15.57 -15.41
CA LEU A 91 -4.70 16.82 -14.76
C LEU A 91 -3.76 17.99 -15.10
N LYS A 92 -2.81 17.81 -16.01
CA LYS A 92 -1.82 18.85 -16.39
C LYS A 92 -2.49 20.13 -16.90
N GLU A 93 -3.57 20.00 -17.66
CA GLU A 93 -4.35 21.13 -18.22
C GLU A 93 -5.04 21.94 -17.13
N GLU A 94 -5.25 21.34 -15.97
CA GLU A 94 -5.86 21.97 -14.79
C GLU A 94 -4.79 22.56 -13.85
N GLY A 95 -3.52 22.58 -14.28
CA GLY A 95 -2.39 23.10 -13.51
C GLY A 95 -1.86 22.15 -12.43
N TYR A 96 -2.32 20.89 -12.39
CA TYR A 96 -1.81 19.93 -11.42
C TYR A 96 -0.36 19.52 -11.75
N TYR A 97 0.51 19.61 -10.75
CA TYR A 97 1.92 19.25 -10.86
C TYR A 97 2.41 18.60 -9.57
N MET A 98 3.28 17.60 -9.71
CA MET A 98 3.94 16.90 -8.61
C MET A 98 5.46 16.95 -8.83
N PRO A 99 6.25 17.40 -7.84
CA PRO A 99 7.70 17.49 -7.97
C PRO A 99 8.38 16.11 -7.93
N GLU A 100 9.57 16.02 -8.51
CA GLU A 100 10.42 14.82 -8.43
C GLU A 100 10.97 14.60 -7.01
N LYS A 101 11.09 13.33 -6.61
CA LYS A 101 11.65 12.93 -5.31
C LYS A 101 13.15 13.25 -5.23
N LYS A 102 13.55 13.93 -4.15
CA LYS A 102 14.95 14.32 -3.87
C LYS A 102 15.65 13.49 -2.78
N GLY A 103 14.98 12.48 -2.21
CA GLY A 103 15.49 11.69 -1.08
C GLY A 103 15.29 10.19 -1.24
N ILE A 104 15.55 9.41 -0.19
CA ILE A 104 15.42 7.94 -0.19
C ILE A 104 13.99 7.51 0.14
N MET A 105 13.31 8.23 1.05
CA MET A 105 11.96 7.88 1.47
C MET A 105 10.90 8.35 0.46
N PRO A 106 9.91 7.51 0.14
CA PRO A 106 8.80 7.95 -0.69
C PRO A 106 7.91 8.95 0.04
N SER A 107 7.26 9.81 -0.72
CA SER A 107 6.22 10.71 -0.22
C SER A 107 5.06 10.70 -1.18
N VAL A 108 3.85 10.85 -0.63
CA VAL A 108 2.62 10.91 -1.43
C VAL A 108 2.51 12.16 -2.28
N ASN A 109 3.32 13.19 -1.99
CA ASN A 109 3.31 14.48 -2.66
C ASN A 109 4.46 14.65 -3.67
N VAL A 110 5.20 13.57 -3.97
CA VAL A 110 6.33 13.60 -4.92
C VAL A 110 6.29 12.40 -5.85
N HIS A 111 6.83 12.56 -7.06
CA HIS A 111 6.99 11.47 -8.02
C HIS A 111 7.99 10.46 -7.52
N THR A 112 7.58 9.20 -7.62
CA THR A 112 8.37 8.02 -7.21
C THR A 112 8.49 7.02 -8.35
N ALA A 113 7.87 7.32 -9.50
CA ALA A 113 7.79 6.43 -10.64
C ALA A 113 9.17 6.19 -11.26
N LYS A 114 9.54 4.91 -11.39
CA LYS A 114 10.66 4.50 -12.25
C LYS A 114 10.36 4.83 -13.73
N PRO A 115 11.39 4.99 -14.58
CA PRO A 115 11.20 5.27 -16.00
C PRO A 115 10.26 4.27 -16.70
N GLU A 116 10.38 2.98 -16.38
CA GLU A 116 9.54 1.92 -16.96
C GLU A 116 8.08 2.06 -16.52
N ALA A 117 7.86 2.45 -15.26
CA ALA A 117 6.54 2.68 -14.70
C ALA A 117 5.84 3.89 -15.35
N ARG A 118 6.60 4.93 -15.72
CA ARG A 118 6.06 6.09 -16.47
C ARG A 118 5.65 5.70 -17.89
N LYS A 119 6.52 4.96 -18.60
CA LYS A 119 6.22 4.42 -19.93
C LYS A 119 4.97 3.53 -19.91
N TRP A 120 4.89 2.63 -18.93
CA TRP A 120 3.70 1.80 -18.74
C TRP A 120 2.47 2.65 -18.45
N ALA A 121 2.57 3.63 -17.55
CA ALA A 121 1.48 4.54 -17.26
C ALA A 121 1.00 5.23 -18.54
N GLU A 122 1.86 5.76 -19.40
CA GLU A 122 1.47 6.46 -20.62
C GLU A 122 0.54 5.65 -21.53
N VAL A 123 0.76 4.33 -21.66
CA VAL A 123 -0.01 3.46 -22.57
C VAL A 123 -1.28 2.86 -21.97
N VAL A 124 -1.42 2.85 -20.64
CA VAL A 124 -2.62 2.29 -19.97
C VAL A 124 -3.60 3.37 -19.53
N GLU A 125 -4.84 2.96 -19.24
CA GLU A 125 -5.85 3.83 -18.69
C GLU A 125 -5.73 3.90 -17.16
N MET A 126 -6.28 4.98 -16.57
CA MET A 126 -6.28 5.14 -15.10
C MET A 126 -7.00 3.97 -14.40
N ARG A 127 -7.99 3.37 -15.06
CA ARG A 127 -8.73 2.19 -14.58
C ARG A 127 -7.83 0.97 -14.40
N ASP A 128 -6.83 0.79 -15.26
CA ASP A 128 -5.92 -0.36 -15.20
C ASP A 128 -4.98 -0.22 -14.01
N ILE A 129 -4.47 0.99 -13.80
CA ILE A 129 -3.63 1.34 -12.64
C ILE A 129 -4.44 1.18 -11.35
N ALA A 130 -5.65 1.74 -11.28
CA ALA A 130 -6.51 1.64 -10.11
C ALA A 130 -6.89 0.19 -9.79
N SER A 131 -7.17 -0.63 -10.81
CA SER A 131 -7.49 -2.05 -10.65
C SER A 131 -6.29 -2.87 -10.17
N LEU A 132 -5.11 -2.62 -10.74
CA LEU A 132 -3.87 -3.25 -10.28
C LEU A 132 -3.59 -2.89 -8.83
N TRP A 133 -3.67 -1.59 -8.50
CA TRP A 133 -3.49 -1.08 -7.14
C TRP A 133 -4.47 -1.73 -6.16
N ALA A 134 -5.75 -1.83 -6.53
CA ALA A 134 -6.79 -2.48 -5.74
C ALA A 134 -6.49 -3.97 -5.49
N ARG A 135 -6.17 -4.74 -6.53
CA ARG A 135 -5.83 -6.17 -6.42
C ARG A 135 -4.66 -6.41 -5.48
N LEU A 136 -3.63 -5.58 -5.63
CA LEU A 136 -2.42 -5.61 -4.84
C LEU A 136 -2.69 -5.21 -3.36
N ASN A 137 -3.56 -4.24 -3.12
CA ASN A 137 -4.06 -3.93 -1.77
C ASN A 137 -4.89 -5.06 -1.17
N ALA A 138 -5.66 -5.80 -1.97
CA ALA A 138 -6.44 -6.94 -1.48
C ALA A 138 -5.53 -8.02 -0.90
N TRP A 139 -4.37 -8.26 -1.54
CA TRP A 139 -3.35 -9.16 -1.01
C TRP A 139 -2.82 -8.67 0.35
N ARG A 140 -2.44 -7.38 0.46
CA ARG A 140 -1.98 -6.79 1.74
C ARG A 140 -3.02 -6.99 2.85
N PHE A 141 -4.29 -6.73 2.54
CA PHE A 141 -5.39 -6.92 3.47
C PHE A 141 -5.52 -8.37 3.95
N ARG A 142 -5.42 -9.36 3.05
CA ARG A 142 -5.48 -10.79 3.42
C ARG A 142 -4.33 -11.19 4.34
N VAL A 143 -3.11 -10.73 4.06
CA VAL A 143 -1.94 -11.05 4.87
C VAL A 143 -2.05 -10.39 6.26
N THR A 144 -2.47 -9.12 6.33
CA THR A 144 -2.72 -8.47 7.62
C THR A 144 -3.83 -9.16 8.41
N ALA A 145 -4.93 -9.56 7.75
CA ALA A 145 -6.03 -10.28 8.40
C ALA A 145 -5.55 -11.62 9.00
N LEU A 146 -4.70 -12.37 8.28
CA LEU A 146 -4.06 -13.57 8.83
C LEU A 146 -3.21 -13.24 10.06
N GLY A 147 -2.40 -12.18 9.99
CA GLY A 147 -1.61 -11.72 11.13
C GLY A 147 -2.45 -11.38 12.36
N VAL A 148 -3.60 -10.72 12.16
CA VAL A 148 -4.56 -10.43 13.23
C VAL A 148 -5.11 -11.70 13.86
N VAL A 149 -5.52 -12.69 13.05
CA VAL A 149 -6.03 -13.97 13.56
C VAL A 149 -4.96 -14.70 14.38
N LEU A 150 -3.73 -14.79 13.87
CA LEU A 150 -2.62 -15.43 14.58
C LEU A 150 -2.32 -14.74 15.92
N SER A 151 -2.26 -13.41 15.92
CA SER A 151 -2.06 -12.60 17.11
C SER A 151 -3.17 -12.82 18.14
N ALA A 152 -4.44 -12.75 17.70
CA ALA A 152 -5.60 -12.93 18.57
C ALA A 152 -5.64 -14.34 19.19
N VAL A 153 -5.39 -15.38 18.39
CA VAL A 153 -5.30 -16.76 18.87
C VAL A 153 -4.21 -16.89 19.92
N ALA A 154 -3.02 -16.34 19.67
CA ALA A 154 -1.94 -16.34 20.65
C ALA A 154 -2.33 -15.63 21.94
N THR A 155 -3.01 -14.48 21.85
CA THR A 155 -3.49 -13.73 23.03
C THR A 155 -4.51 -14.52 23.83
N CYS A 156 -5.41 -15.29 23.19
CA CYS A 156 -6.36 -16.14 23.90
C CYS A 156 -5.70 -17.33 24.62
N TYR A 157 -4.50 -17.74 24.21
CA TYR A 157 -3.76 -18.85 24.80
C TYR A 157 -2.58 -18.42 25.69
N TRP A 158 -2.36 -17.12 25.84
CA TRP A 158 -1.29 -16.58 26.69
C TRP A 158 -1.70 -16.55 28.16
#